data_AF-A0A3M8C5V9-F1
#
_entry.id   AF-A0A3M8C5V9-F1
#
_cell.length_a   1.000
_cell.length_b   1.000
_cell.length_c   1.000
_cell.angle_alpha   90.00
_cell.angle_beta   90.00
_cell.angle_gamma   90.00
#
_symmetry.space_group_name_H-M   'P 1'
#
loop_
_entity.id
_entity.type
_entity.pdbx_description
1 polymer ?
#
loop_
_entity_poly.entity_id
_entity_poly.type
_entity_poly.pdbx_seq_one_letter_code
_entity_poly.pdbx_strand_id
1 'polypeptide(L)'
;MENMEKPMLQEERQLFFDPFYSDGFSIFNILFVIIPLIIFGTIAFIVIKGVSTWMSNNASPVREEEVTVIGKRIQVWGGSNNSSANTSYYITFELANGERIELGVKGSVYGACKEDETGLLTFQGTRFKSFQPRATASRKVEQPTPVQQQAPETHEFFRPNKISKKSAEHYNWGAACDGWHLAKGNNLSVIHERMPGKTEEVRHYHERARQFFFVLSGEAMLEVDGVRLMLREQEGAEVPPGVWHQMKNERFDEVEFLVISTPPTRGDRKEE
;
A
#
# COMPACT_ATOMS: atom_id res chain seq x y z
N MET A 1 0.23 -43.41 -93.51
CA MET A 1 0.07 -42.86 -92.15
C MET A 1 -1.28 -42.15 -92.15
N GLU A 2 -2.37 -42.91 -92.28
CA GLU A 2 -3.16 -43.52 -91.18
C GLU A 2 -3.90 -42.42 -90.40
N ASN A 3 -5.12 -42.05 -90.84
CA ASN A 3 -6.45 -42.59 -90.48
C ASN A 3 -6.86 -42.37 -89.02
N MET A 4 -8.08 -41.81 -88.88
CA MET A 4 -9.05 -42.01 -87.78
C MET A 4 -8.61 -41.49 -86.39
N GLU A 5 -9.44 -40.86 -85.57
CA GLU A 5 -10.87 -41.02 -85.35
C GLU A 5 -11.45 -39.81 -84.56
N LYS A 6 -12.78 -39.85 -84.40
CA LYS A 6 -13.78 -38.83 -84.02
C LYS A 6 -13.77 -38.41 -82.51
N PRO A 7 -14.75 -37.64 -81.96
CA PRO A 7 -14.52 -36.53 -81.03
C PRO A 7 -15.10 -36.73 -79.61
N MET A 8 -15.07 -35.66 -78.80
CA MET A 8 -16.01 -35.33 -77.70
C MET A 8 -15.83 -36.04 -76.34
N LEU A 9 -15.38 -35.28 -75.33
CA LEU A 9 -15.85 -35.24 -73.93
C LEU A 9 -15.47 -33.83 -73.43
N GLN A 10 -16.36 -32.83 -73.37
CA GLN A 10 -17.45 -32.63 -72.41
C GLN A 10 -16.98 -32.75 -70.95
N GLU A 11 -16.95 -31.60 -70.28
CA GLU A 11 -17.03 -31.41 -68.82
C GLU A 11 -15.98 -32.11 -67.95
N GLU A 12 -14.93 -31.39 -67.52
CA GLU A 12 -14.38 -31.51 -66.15
C GLU A 12 -13.24 -30.50 -65.87
N ARG A 13 -13.59 -29.20 -65.82
CA ARG A 13 -12.96 -28.31 -64.84
C ARG A 13 -13.88 -27.13 -64.51
N GLN A 14 -15.07 -27.44 -64.02
CA GLN A 14 -15.68 -26.51 -63.07
C GLN A 14 -14.81 -26.47 -61.79
N LEU A 15 -14.91 -25.33 -61.10
CA LEU A 15 -14.52 -25.11 -59.69
C LEU A 15 -13.04 -24.83 -59.43
N PHE A 16 -12.59 -23.63 -59.79
CA PHE A 16 -11.86 -22.74 -58.87
C PHE A 16 -12.14 -21.28 -59.29
N PHE A 17 -13.43 -20.94 -59.36
CA PHE A 17 -13.83 -19.57 -59.05
C PHE A 17 -13.86 -19.54 -57.52
N ASP A 18 -12.80 -19.07 -56.86
CA ASP A 18 -12.87 -18.77 -55.44
C ASP A 18 -13.94 -17.67 -55.29
N PRO A 19 -15.09 -17.93 -54.66
CA PRO A 19 -16.16 -16.95 -54.53
C PRO A 19 -15.80 -15.85 -53.50
N PHE A 20 -14.53 -15.80 -53.09
CA PHE A 20 -14.01 -14.86 -52.09
C PHE A 20 -13.30 -13.64 -52.68
N TYR A 21 -13.16 -13.54 -54.01
CA TYR A 21 -12.24 -12.57 -54.61
C TYR A 21 -12.81 -11.70 -55.73
N SER A 22 -14.14 -11.59 -55.87
CA SER A 22 -14.75 -10.82 -56.97
C SER A 22 -15.72 -9.71 -56.56
N ASP A 23 -15.73 -9.27 -55.30
CA ASP A 23 -16.35 -8.00 -54.92
C ASP A 23 -15.43 -7.30 -53.91
N GLY A 24 -15.26 -5.98 -54.04
CA GLY A 24 -14.28 -5.13 -53.35
C GLY A 24 -14.37 -5.03 -51.81
N PHE A 25 -14.86 -6.08 -51.16
CA PHE A 25 -15.01 -6.23 -49.73
C PHE A 25 -14.53 -7.62 -49.30
N SER A 26 -13.23 -7.91 -49.51
CA SER A 26 -12.60 -9.12 -48.98
C SER A 26 -12.85 -9.23 -47.47
N ILE A 27 -13.01 -10.44 -46.95
CA ILE A 27 -13.10 -10.74 -45.51
C ILE A 27 -12.02 -10.04 -44.67
N PHE A 28 -10.85 -9.79 -45.23
CA PHE A 28 -9.79 -9.00 -44.62
C PHE A 28 -10.22 -7.54 -44.30
N ASN A 29 -10.98 -6.88 -45.18
CA ASN A 29 -11.49 -5.53 -44.94
C ASN A 29 -12.57 -5.51 -43.86
N ILE A 30 -13.43 -6.53 -43.83
CA ILE A 30 -14.46 -6.68 -42.78
C ILE A 30 -13.80 -6.79 -41.41
N LEU A 31 -12.77 -7.61 -41.28
CA LEU A 31 -12.03 -7.78 -40.02
C LEU A 31 -11.35 -6.47 -39.58
N PHE A 32 -10.77 -5.72 -40.53
CA PHE A 32 -10.08 -4.46 -40.21
C PHE A 32 -11.03 -3.33 -39.75
N VAL A 33 -12.31 -3.39 -40.11
CA VAL A 33 -13.33 -2.41 -39.67
C VAL A 33 -14.06 -2.89 -38.41
N ILE A 34 -14.45 -4.17 -38.36
CA ILE A 34 -15.26 -4.71 -37.26
C ILE A 34 -14.44 -4.88 -35.98
N ILE A 35 -13.19 -5.36 -36.07
CA ILE A 35 -12.38 -5.62 -34.87
C ILE A 35 -12.12 -4.34 -34.06
N PRO A 36 -11.71 -3.20 -34.67
CA PRO A 36 -11.56 -1.96 -33.91
C PRO A 36 -12.87 -1.48 -33.30
N LEU A 37 -14.00 -1.59 -34.01
CA LEU A 37 -15.32 -1.19 -33.47
C LEU A 37 -15.70 -1.99 -32.22
N ILE A 38 -15.40 -3.29 -32.20
CA ILE A 38 -15.63 -4.14 -31.02
C ILE A 38 -14.67 -3.74 -29.87
N ILE A 39 -13.39 -3.50 -30.18
CA ILE A 39 -12.39 -3.09 -29.17
C ILE A 39 -12.77 -1.72 -28.57
N PHE A 40 -13.09 -0.72 -29.40
CA PHE A 40 -13.53 0.59 -28.93
C PHE A 40 -14.86 0.51 -28.16
N GLY A 41 -15.79 -0.33 -28.62
CA GLY A 41 -17.07 -0.57 -27.92
C GLY A 41 -16.88 -1.18 -26.53
N THR A 42 -16.01 -2.18 -26.40
CA THR A 42 -15.69 -2.83 -25.12
C THR A 42 -14.95 -1.90 -24.17
N ILE A 43 -13.97 -1.13 -24.66
CA ILE A 43 -13.28 -0.11 -23.87
C ILE A 43 -14.27 0.97 -23.39
N ALA A 44 -15.12 1.48 -24.29
CA ALA A 44 -16.14 2.47 -23.93
C ALA A 44 -17.13 1.91 -22.89
N PHE A 45 -17.57 0.65 -23.04
CA PHE A 45 -18.45 0.00 -22.06
C PHE A 45 -17.78 -0.14 -20.69
N ILE A 46 -16.51 -0.54 -20.63
CA ILE A 46 -15.74 -0.64 -19.37
C ILE A 46 -15.61 0.74 -18.72
N VAL A 47 -15.32 1.78 -19.51
CA VAL A 47 -15.20 3.16 -19.00
C VAL A 47 -16.56 3.68 -18.52
N ILE A 48 -17.66 3.45 -19.24
CA ILE A 48 -19.01 3.87 -18.84
C ILE A 48 -19.44 3.15 -17.57
N LYS A 49 -19.21 1.83 -17.45
CA LYS A 49 -19.45 1.08 -16.21
C LYS A 49 -18.59 1.61 -15.07
N GLY A 50 -17.32 1.91 -15.32
CA GLY A 50 -16.41 2.49 -14.32
C GLY A 50 -16.86 3.86 -13.82
N VAL A 51 -17.23 4.77 -14.74
CA VAL A 51 -17.71 6.12 -14.44
C VAL A 51 -19.11 6.10 -13.81
N SER A 52 -20.02 5.24 -14.28
CA SER A 52 -21.37 5.10 -13.72
C SER A 52 -21.33 4.57 -12.27
N THR A 53 -20.47 3.59 -12.00
CA THR A 53 -20.23 3.07 -10.63
C THR A 53 -19.55 4.12 -9.75
N TRP A 54 -18.74 5.02 -10.33
CA TRP A 54 -18.13 6.15 -9.64
C TRP A 54 -19.13 7.29 -9.36
N MET A 55 -20.09 7.51 -10.26
CA MET A 55 -21.09 8.59 -10.17
C MET A 55 -22.22 8.24 -9.19
N SER A 56 -22.63 6.97 -9.08
CA SER A 56 -23.60 6.51 -8.07
C SER A 56 -23.07 6.62 -6.63
N ASN A 57 -21.76 6.68 -6.45
CA ASN A 57 -21.13 6.88 -5.13
C ASN A 57 -21.10 8.35 -4.69
N ASN A 58 -21.20 9.31 -5.62
CA ASN A 58 -21.10 10.74 -5.32
C ASN A 58 -22.46 11.40 -4.98
N ALA A 59 -23.58 10.72 -5.26
CA ALA A 59 -24.94 11.22 -5.04
C ALA A 59 -25.60 10.72 -3.74
N SER A 60 -24.90 9.91 -2.94
CA SER A 60 -25.47 9.40 -1.68
C SER A 60 -25.50 10.50 -0.61
N PRO A 61 -26.66 10.77 0.03
CA PRO A 61 -26.75 11.69 1.15
C PRO A 61 -25.91 11.16 2.32
N VAL A 62 -25.28 12.06 3.07
CA VAL A 62 -24.60 11.71 4.33
C VAL A 62 -25.66 11.22 5.32
N ARG A 63 -25.45 10.04 5.89
CA ARG A 63 -26.34 9.42 6.87
C ARG A 63 -25.64 9.40 8.23
N GLU A 64 -26.42 9.71 9.26
CA GLU A 64 -26.01 9.64 10.66
C GLU A 64 -26.97 8.70 11.38
N GLU A 65 -26.45 7.56 11.83
CA GLU A 65 -27.27 6.49 12.38
C GLU A 65 -26.64 5.93 13.66
N GLU A 66 -27.49 5.56 14.64
CA GLU A 66 -27.04 4.82 15.83
C GLU A 66 -26.71 3.38 15.43
N VAL A 67 -25.50 2.95 15.76
CA VAL A 67 -24.99 1.63 15.38
C VAL A 67 -24.23 0.97 16.54
N THR A 68 -24.05 -0.35 16.43
CA THR A 68 -23.15 -1.14 17.27
C THR A 68 -21.99 -1.65 16.43
N VAL A 69 -20.76 -1.56 16.94
CA VAL A 69 -19.61 -2.21 16.32
C VAL A 69 -19.67 -3.70 16.60
N ILE A 70 -19.93 -4.53 15.59
CA ILE A 70 -20.09 -5.97 15.78
C ILE A 70 -18.89 -6.80 15.32
N GLY A 71 -17.95 -6.20 14.59
CA GLY A 71 -16.81 -6.93 14.09
C GLY A 71 -15.82 -6.08 13.33
N LYS A 72 -14.59 -6.56 13.29
CA LYS A 72 -13.45 -5.87 12.70
C LYS A 72 -12.63 -6.85 11.87
N ARG A 73 -12.25 -6.45 10.66
CA ARG A 73 -11.37 -7.27 9.81
C ARG A 73 -10.26 -6.47 9.16
N ILE A 74 -9.17 -7.17 8.87
CA ILE A 74 -8.03 -6.66 8.15
C ILE A 74 -7.94 -7.45 6.86
N GLN A 75 -7.82 -6.74 5.74
CA GLN A 75 -7.50 -7.35 4.47
C GLN A 75 -6.12 -6.87 4.03
N VAL A 76 -5.23 -7.82 3.78
CA VAL A 76 -3.91 -7.56 3.23
C VAL A 76 -3.94 -8.01 1.78
N TRP A 77 -3.55 -7.13 0.86
CA TRP A 77 -3.44 -7.46 -0.55
C TRP A 77 -2.16 -6.89 -1.14
N GLY A 78 -1.66 -7.55 -2.19
CA GLY A 78 -0.32 -7.30 -2.69
C GLY A 78 0.73 -7.95 -1.80
N GLY A 79 1.82 -8.39 -2.42
CA GLY A 79 2.86 -9.18 -1.78
C GLY A 79 3.26 -10.37 -2.63
N SER A 80 3.85 -10.09 -3.79
CA SER A 80 4.76 -11.03 -4.48
C SER A 80 5.85 -10.21 -5.15
N ASN A 81 7.10 -10.58 -4.94
CA ASN A 81 8.29 -9.81 -5.35
C ASN A 81 8.33 -8.40 -4.70
N ASN A 82 8.85 -7.38 -5.39
CA ASN A 82 9.07 -6.01 -4.89
C ASN A 82 7.81 -5.13 -4.75
N SER A 83 6.63 -5.68 -4.44
CA SER A 83 5.40 -4.88 -4.24
C SER A 83 4.97 -4.90 -2.77
N SER A 84 4.83 -3.71 -2.17
CA SER A 84 4.40 -3.57 -0.78
C SER A 84 2.98 -4.10 -0.57
N ALA A 85 2.82 -4.85 0.52
CA ALA A 85 1.51 -5.28 0.97
C ALA A 85 0.73 -4.06 1.46
N ASN A 86 -0.45 -3.85 0.89
CA ASN A 86 -1.36 -2.80 1.32
C ASN A 86 -2.37 -3.42 2.29
N THR A 87 -2.45 -2.84 3.48
CA THR A 87 -3.38 -3.25 4.51
C THR A 87 -4.55 -2.29 4.53
N SER A 88 -5.76 -2.81 4.34
CA SER A 88 -6.97 -2.04 4.65
C SER A 88 -7.73 -2.61 5.82
N TYR A 89 -8.26 -1.68 6.61
CA TYR A 89 -8.99 -1.92 7.83
C TYR A 89 -10.47 -1.70 7.57
N TYR A 90 -11.29 -2.63 8.06
CA TYR A 90 -12.74 -2.58 7.92
C TYR A 90 -13.39 -2.76 9.28
N ILE A 91 -14.42 -1.97 9.55
CA ILE A 91 -15.28 -2.12 10.73
C ILE A 91 -16.70 -2.41 10.23
N THR A 92 -17.33 -3.42 10.80
CA THR A 92 -18.73 -3.76 10.58
C THR A 92 -19.59 -3.16 11.68
N PHE A 93 -20.57 -2.38 11.26
CA PHE A 93 -21.55 -1.71 12.10
C PHE A 93 -22.93 -2.35 11.88
N GLU A 94 -23.65 -2.62 12.96
CA GLU A 94 -25.04 -3.08 12.93
C GLU A 94 -25.97 -1.91 13.26
N LEU A 95 -26.88 -1.60 12.34
CA LEU A 95 -27.89 -0.54 12.45
C LEU A 95 -29.05 -1.00 13.33
N ALA A 96 -29.85 -0.05 13.81
CA ALA A 96 -31.03 -0.33 14.64
C ALA A 96 -32.08 -1.25 13.98
N ASN A 97 -32.11 -1.32 12.65
CA ASN A 97 -32.99 -2.20 11.88
C ASN A 97 -32.41 -3.64 11.71
N GLY A 98 -31.22 -3.92 12.26
CA GLY A 98 -30.49 -5.18 12.09
C GLY A 98 -29.70 -5.29 10.79
N GLU A 99 -29.70 -4.26 9.95
CA GLU A 99 -28.86 -4.18 8.76
C GLU A 99 -27.40 -4.02 9.16
N ARG A 100 -26.49 -4.62 8.41
CA ARG A 100 -25.05 -4.56 8.66
C ARG A 100 -24.36 -3.81 7.54
N ILE A 101 -23.57 -2.81 7.91
CA ILE A 101 -22.74 -2.06 6.99
C ILE A 101 -21.27 -2.21 7.36
N GLU A 102 -20.45 -2.60 6.39
CA GLU A 102 -19.00 -2.64 6.57
C GLU A 102 -18.37 -1.45 5.86
N LEU A 103 -17.54 -0.71 6.58
CA LEU A 103 -16.87 0.49 6.07
C LEU A 103 -15.36 0.37 6.20
N GLY A 104 -14.66 0.75 5.12
CA GLY A 104 -13.21 0.92 5.15
C GLY A 104 -12.83 2.14 5.99
N VAL A 105 -11.92 1.97 6.94
CA VAL A 105 -11.50 3.00 7.89
C VAL A 105 -9.98 3.17 7.90
N LYS A 106 -9.51 4.29 8.45
CA LYS A 106 -8.09 4.47 8.77
C LYS A 106 -7.70 3.59 9.96
N GLY A 107 -6.46 3.12 9.99
CA GLY A 107 -5.95 2.27 11.08
C GLY A 107 -6.08 2.89 12.48
N SER A 108 -6.03 4.23 12.59
CA SER A 108 -6.25 4.93 13.87
C SER A 108 -7.68 4.80 14.40
N VAL A 109 -8.69 4.88 13.50
CA VAL A 109 -10.10 4.66 13.84
C VAL A 109 -10.32 3.20 14.19
N TYR A 110 -9.73 2.29 13.40
CA TYR A 110 -9.74 0.86 13.71
C TYR A 110 -9.17 0.57 15.10
N GLY A 111 -8.04 1.18 15.48
CA GLY A 111 -7.45 0.97 16.80
C GLY A 111 -8.28 1.54 17.96
N ALA A 112 -8.99 2.65 17.72
CA ALA A 112 -9.78 3.32 18.75
C ALA A 112 -11.13 2.65 19.05
N CYS A 113 -11.80 2.08 18.04
CA CYS A 113 -13.12 1.47 18.21
C CYS A 113 -13.01 0.07 18.84
N LYS A 114 -13.87 -0.23 19.81
CA LYS A 114 -14.00 -1.56 20.42
C LYS A 114 -15.17 -2.32 19.81
N GLU A 115 -15.07 -3.64 19.77
CA GLU A 115 -16.23 -4.48 19.48
C GLU A 115 -17.25 -4.35 20.62
N ASP A 116 -18.53 -4.47 20.28
CA ASP A 116 -19.71 -4.21 21.10
C ASP A 116 -19.89 -2.74 21.55
N GLU A 117 -19.10 -1.81 20.98
CA GLU A 117 -19.23 -0.39 21.25
C GLU A 117 -20.41 0.19 20.47
N THR A 118 -21.35 0.80 21.19
CA THR A 118 -22.49 1.52 20.60
C THR A 118 -22.14 2.98 20.40
N GLY A 119 -22.63 3.60 19.34
CA GLY A 119 -22.32 4.99 19.05
C GLY A 119 -23.03 5.54 17.83
N LEU A 120 -22.75 6.80 17.53
CA LEU A 120 -23.28 7.49 16.34
C LEU A 120 -22.27 7.38 15.20
N LEU A 121 -22.68 6.78 14.08
CA LEU A 121 -21.89 6.64 12.87
C LEU A 121 -22.32 7.65 11.81
N THR A 122 -21.37 8.44 11.32
CA THR A 122 -21.55 9.31 10.15
C THR A 122 -20.86 8.66 8.95
N PHE A 123 -21.62 8.39 7.88
CA PHE A 123 -21.09 7.77 6.66
C PHE A 123 -21.79 8.28 5.40
N GLN A 124 -21.13 8.09 4.26
CA GLN A 124 -21.65 8.49 2.95
C GLN A 124 -21.41 7.36 1.94
N GLY A 125 -22.46 6.59 1.63
CA GLY A 125 -22.33 5.37 0.83
C GLY A 125 -21.35 4.39 1.48
N THR A 126 -20.24 4.08 0.83
CA THR A 126 -19.18 3.19 1.36
C THR A 126 -18.07 3.93 2.12
N ARG A 127 -18.20 5.26 2.30
CA ARG A 127 -17.17 6.09 2.92
C ARG A 127 -17.50 6.39 4.38
N PHE A 128 -16.63 5.92 5.28
CA PHE A 128 -16.62 6.35 6.68
C PHE A 128 -16.27 7.84 6.82
N LYS A 129 -16.99 8.57 7.68
CA LYS A 129 -16.65 9.94 8.07
C LYS A 129 -16.22 10.02 9.53
N SER A 130 -17.04 9.52 10.46
CA SER A 130 -16.75 9.53 11.90
C SER A 130 -17.59 8.52 12.66
N PHE A 131 -17.09 8.09 13.83
CA PHE A 131 -17.82 7.31 14.81
C PHE A 131 -17.60 7.94 16.18
N GLN A 132 -18.69 8.16 16.91
CA GLN A 132 -18.67 8.73 18.27
C GLN A 132 -19.26 7.71 19.24
N PRO A 133 -18.47 7.15 20.17
CA PRO A 133 -18.97 6.23 21.18
C PRO A 133 -20.05 6.87 22.05
N ARG A 134 -21.13 6.12 22.32
CA ARG A 134 -22.12 6.52 23.31
C ARG A 134 -21.48 6.37 24.68
N ALA A 135 -21.31 7.48 25.39
CA ALA A 135 -20.78 7.46 26.75
C ALA A 135 -21.61 6.49 27.60
N THR A 136 -20.98 5.40 28.06
CA THR A 136 -21.62 4.41 28.92
C THR A 136 -22.03 5.07 30.23
N ALA A 137 -23.33 5.29 30.42
CA ALA A 137 -23.85 5.67 31.72
C ALA A 137 -23.70 4.50 32.70
N SER A 138 -22.69 4.56 33.58
CA SER A 138 -22.85 4.47 35.05
C SER A 138 -21.55 4.06 35.76
N ARG A 139 -20.90 5.04 36.40
CA ARG A 139 -20.28 4.84 37.71
C ARG A 139 -20.61 6.08 38.53
N LYS A 140 -21.26 5.89 39.68
CA LYS A 140 -21.60 6.94 40.64
C LYS A 140 -20.28 7.56 41.11
N VAL A 141 -19.86 8.68 40.50
CA VAL A 141 -18.73 9.48 40.97
C VAL A 141 -19.29 10.44 42.00
N GLU A 142 -18.96 10.15 43.26
CA GLU A 142 -19.08 11.08 44.36
C GLU A 142 -18.45 12.41 43.95
N GLN A 143 -19.16 13.52 44.19
CA GLN A 143 -18.80 14.86 43.72
C GLN A 143 -17.31 15.14 44.01
N PRO A 144 -16.45 15.34 42.99
CA PRO A 144 -15.16 15.93 43.24
C PRO A 144 -15.40 17.42 43.56
N THR A 145 -14.90 17.82 44.73
CA THR A 145 -14.62 19.19 45.15
C THR A 145 -14.20 20.05 43.94
N PRO A 146 -14.68 21.28 43.77
CA PRO A 146 -14.47 22.06 42.55
C PRO A 146 -12.97 22.24 42.27
N VAL A 147 -12.46 21.45 41.32
CA VAL A 147 -11.14 21.67 40.73
C VAL A 147 -11.28 22.86 39.81
N GLN A 148 -10.50 23.90 40.10
CA GLN A 148 -10.38 25.10 39.27
C GLN A 148 -10.22 24.69 37.81
N GLN A 149 -11.13 25.17 36.96
CA GLN A 149 -11.06 24.97 35.51
C GLN A 149 -9.75 25.56 34.98
N GLN A 150 -8.75 24.70 34.77
CA GLN A 150 -7.67 25.03 33.85
C GLN A 150 -8.28 25.05 32.46
N ALA A 151 -8.03 26.15 31.74
CA ALA A 151 -8.48 26.37 30.38
C ALA A 151 -8.17 25.15 29.50
N PRO A 152 -9.00 24.84 28.48
CA PRO A 152 -8.74 23.73 27.58
C PRO A 152 -7.33 23.86 27.01
N GLU A 153 -6.48 22.87 27.28
CA GLU A 153 -5.20 22.76 26.61
C GLU A 153 -5.47 22.85 25.12
N THR A 154 -4.93 23.89 24.49
CA THR A 154 -5.04 24.09 23.05
C THR A 154 -4.46 22.85 22.40
N HIS A 155 -5.30 21.98 21.84
CA HIS A 155 -4.87 20.95 20.90
C HIS A 155 -4.20 21.69 19.75
N GLU A 156 -2.88 21.82 19.84
CA GLU A 156 -2.06 22.41 18.81
C GLU A 156 -2.31 21.56 17.56
N PHE A 157 -2.95 22.16 16.55
CA PHE A 157 -3.23 21.46 15.30
C PHE A 157 -1.93 20.89 14.76
N PHE A 158 -1.82 19.56 14.69
CA PHE A 158 -0.65 18.93 14.09
C PHE A 158 -0.53 19.40 12.64
N ARG A 159 0.49 20.22 12.37
CA ARG A 159 0.80 20.69 11.03
C ARG A 159 1.87 19.77 10.43
N PRO A 160 1.53 18.91 9.46
CA PRO A 160 2.52 18.06 8.82
C PRO A 160 3.50 18.94 8.05
N ASN A 161 4.78 18.88 8.44
CA ASN A 161 5.85 19.54 7.73
C ASN A 161 6.55 18.54 6.80
N LYS A 162 6.89 18.98 5.58
CA LYS A 162 7.72 18.18 4.68
C LYS A 162 9.15 18.12 5.23
N ILE A 163 9.80 16.98 5.08
CA ILE A 163 11.21 16.78 5.41
C ILE A 163 11.96 16.16 4.22
N SER A 164 13.25 16.50 4.10
CA SER A 164 14.16 15.97 3.07
C SER A 164 15.59 16.01 3.61
N LYS A 165 16.56 15.38 2.92
CA LYS A 165 17.99 15.49 3.26
C LYS A 165 18.50 16.94 3.37
N LYS A 166 17.86 17.89 2.68
CA LYS A 166 18.23 19.32 2.72
C LYS A 166 17.78 20.04 4.00
N SER A 167 16.74 19.52 4.66
CA SER A 167 16.10 20.16 5.81
C SER A 167 16.23 19.34 7.10
N ALA A 168 16.60 18.07 7.00
CA ALA A 168 16.77 17.17 8.12
C ALA A 168 18.06 17.48 8.89
N GLU A 169 18.04 17.21 10.20
CA GLU A 169 19.24 17.23 11.03
C GLU A 169 20.23 16.19 10.50
N HIS A 170 21.39 16.65 10.04
CA HIS A 170 22.47 15.85 9.48
C HIS A 170 23.57 15.61 10.50
N TYR A 171 24.16 14.42 10.47
CA TYR A 171 25.34 14.07 11.24
C TYR A 171 26.23 13.10 10.45
N ASN A 172 27.51 13.04 10.81
CA ASN A 172 28.46 12.08 10.27
C ASN A 172 28.78 11.00 11.30
N TRP A 173 29.05 9.80 10.81
CA TRP A 173 29.47 8.67 11.64
C TRP A 173 30.45 7.76 10.87
N GLY A 174 31.23 6.97 11.60
CA GLY A 174 32.17 6.00 11.02
C GLY A 174 33.15 6.60 10.00
N ALA A 175 33.45 5.83 8.96
CA ALA A 175 34.37 6.20 7.89
C ALA A 175 33.68 7.03 6.80
N ALA A 176 33.26 8.25 7.14
CA ALA A 176 32.58 9.20 6.26
C ALA A 176 31.18 8.76 5.79
N CYS A 177 30.45 8.07 6.68
CA CYS A 177 29.02 7.84 6.49
C CYS A 177 28.23 9.09 6.91
N ASP A 178 27.05 9.22 6.34
CA ASP A 178 26.13 10.32 6.58
C ASP A 178 24.80 9.79 7.13
N GLY A 179 24.21 10.52 8.07
CA GLY A 179 22.88 10.24 8.61
C GLY A 179 22.01 11.50 8.64
N TRP A 180 20.73 11.36 8.27
CA TRP A 180 19.73 12.43 8.32
C TRP A 180 18.50 11.96 9.11
N HIS A 181 18.15 12.63 10.20
CA HIS A 181 16.95 12.32 10.97
C HIS A 181 15.69 12.80 10.24
N LEU A 182 14.96 11.87 9.61
CA LEU A 182 13.67 12.13 8.96
C LEU A 182 12.50 12.11 9.96
N ALA A 183 12.62 11.32 11.02
CA ALA A 183 11.75 11.37 12.18
C ALA A 183 12.56 11.13 13.45
N LYS A 184 12.38 11.97 14.46
CA LYS A 184 13.11 11.93 15.74
C LYS A 184 12.13 12.16 16.89
N GLY A 185 11.28 11.17 17.13
CA GLY A 185 10.29 11.20 18.20
C GLY A 185 10.67 10.29 19.37
N ASN A 186 9.84 10.24 20.40
CA ASN A 186 10.05 9.37 21.57
C ASN A 186 9.71 7.90 21.29
N ASN A 187 8.90 7.62 20.26
CA ASN A 187 8.43 6.27 19.94
C ASN A 187 8.93 5.74 18.59
N LEU A 188 9.34 6.64 17.69
CA LEU A 188 9.74 6.33 16.33
C LEU A 188 10.98 7.16 15.95
N SER A 189 11.99 6.46 15.43
CA SER A 189 13.11 7.06 14.73
C SER A 189 13.10 6.58 13.29
N VAL A 190 13.31 7.50 12.35
CA VAL A 190 13.57 7.19 10.94
C VAL A 190 14.80 7.99 10.53
N ILE A 191 15.86 7.29 10.16
CA ILE A 191 17.13 7.87 9.73
C ILE A 191 17.35 7.45 8.29
N HIS A 192 17.66 8.41 7.43
CA HIS A 192 18.24 8.14 6.12
C HIS A 192 19.74 8.07 6.31
N GLU A 193 20.38 7.00 5.88
CA GLU A 193 21.83 6.87 5.92
C GLU A 193 22.42 6.66 4.52
N ARG A 194 23.65 7.14 4.36
CA ARG A 194 24.47 6.91 3.18
C ARG A 194 25.83 6.39 3.61
N MET A 195 26.21 5.23 3.08
CA MET A 195 27.48 4.57 3.35
C MET A 195 28.34 4.55 2.07
N PRO A 196 29.54 5.17 2.07
CA PRO A 196 30.51 4.97 1.00
C PRO A 196 30.85 3.49 0.81
N GLY A 197 31.43 3.15 -0.35
CA GLY A 197 31.96 1.80 -0.56
C GLY A 197 33.03 1.43 0.47
N LYS A 198 33.07 0.14 0.83
CA LYS A 198 34.03 -0.45 1.78
C LYS A 198 33.93 0.07 3.22
N THR A 199 32.81 0.67 3.60
CA THR A 199 32.55 1.02 5.00
C THR A 199 31.73 -0.04 5.70
N GLU A 200 31.86 -0.09 7.03
CA GLU A 200 31.06 -0.95 7.88
C GLU A 200 30.74 -0.23 9.18
N GLU A 201 29.60 -0.60 9.75
CA GLU A 201 29.21 -0.21 11.09
C GLU A 201 29.95 -1.04 12.13
N VAL A 202 30.05 -0.56 13.38
CA VAL A 202 30.45 -1.40 14.51
C VAL A 202 29.33 -2.41 14.80
N ARG A 203 29.70 -3.69 14.95
CA ARG A 203 28.77 -4.77 15.29
C ARG A 203 28.17 -4.52 16.67
N HIS A 204 26.85 -4.62 16.78
CA HIS A 204 26.14 -4.25 18.01
C HIS A 204 24.77 -4.94 18.11
N TYR A 205 24.11 -4.75 19.24
CA TYR A 205 22.68 -5.03 19.38
C TYR A 205 22.00 -3.91 20.18
N HIS A 206 20.67 -3.93 20.16
CA HIS A 206 19.83 -3.03 20.95
C HIS A 206 19.03 -3.79 21.99
N GLU A 207 19.02 -3.34 23.25
CA GLU A 207 18.35 -4.05 24.35
C GLU A 207 16.81 -4.03 24.20
N ARG A 208 16.24 -2.95 23.65
CA ARG A 208 14.78 -2.75 23.57
C ARG A 208 14.30 -2.39 22.17
N ALA A 209 15.09 -1.63 21.42
CA ALA A 209 14.72 -1.17 20.10
C ALA A 209 14.75 -2.34 19.10
N ARG A 210 13.66 -2.48 18.35
CA ARG A 210 13.69 -3.25 17.10
C ARG A 210 14.07 -2.31 15.97
N GLN A 211 14.74 -2.83 14.95
CA GLN A 211 15.13 -2.07 13.78
C GLN A 211 14.61 -2.69 12.49
N PHE A 212 14.38 -1.85 11.50
CA PHE A 212 14.13 -2.27 10.12
C PHE A 212 15.02 -1.47 9.20
N PHE A 213 15.80 -2.18 8.38
CA PHE A 213 16.69 -1.61 7.37
C PHE A 213 16.03 -1.74 6.01
N PHE A 214 16.02 -0.68 5.21
CA PHE A 214 15.42 -0.68 3.87
C PHE A 214 16.30 0.07 2.87
N VAL A 215 16.81 -0.62 1.85
CA VAL A 215 17.74 -0.04 0.87
C VAL A 215 16.97 0.79 -0.16
N LEU A 216 17.36 2.06 -0.29
CA LEU A 216 16.78 3.02 -1.22
C LEU A 216 17.49 3.01 -2.58
N SER A 217 18.82 2.87 -2.57
CA SER A 217 19.66 2.75 -3.77
C SER A 217 20.97 2.06 -3.45
N GLY A 218 21.49 1.25 -4.38
CA GLY A 218 22.70 0.46 -4.18
C GLY A 218 22.41 -0.92 -3.58
N GLU A 219 23.40 -1.50 -2.90
CA GLU A 219 23.32 -2.82 -2.29
C GLU A 219 24.13 -2.80 -0.98
N ALA A 220 23.57 -3.38 0.08
CA ALA A 220 24.24 -3.51 1.39
C ALA A 220 24.16 -4.95 1.91
N MET A 221 25.16 -5.35 2.70
CA MET A 221 25.15 -6.61 3.42
C MET A 221 24.79 -6.34 4.88
N LEU A 222 23.65 -6.86 5.30
CA LEU A 222 23.23 -6.86 6.70
C LEU A 222 23.53 -8.23 7.32
N GLU A 223 24.43 -8.28 8.29
CA GLU A 223 24.58 -9.45 9.15
C GLU A 223 23.54 -9.39 10.27
N VAL A 224 22.81 -10.48 10.52
CA VAL A 224 21.89 -10.65 11.64
C VAL A 224 22.11 -12.02 12.25
N ASP A 225 22.60 -12.08 13.49
CA ASP A 225 22.93 -13.31 14.21
C ASP A 225 23.82 -14.28 13.39
N GLY A 226 24.85 -13.73 12.73
CA GLY A 226 25.75 -14.49 11.85
C GLY A 226 25.18 -14.83 10.46
N VAL A 227 23.89 -14.60 10.21
CA VAL A 227 23.27 -14.75 8.88
C VAL A 227 23.53 -13.51 8.04
N ARG A 228 24.11 -13.68 6.85
CA ARG A 228 24.42 -12.58 5.94
C ARG A 228 23.30 -12.41 4.91
N LEU A 229 22.61 -11.27 4.98
CA LEU A 229 21.54 -10.89 4.07
C LEU A 229 22.06 -9.83 3.10
N MET A 230 22.09 -10.16 1.80
CA MET A 230 22.35 -9.15 0.78
C MET A 230 21.04 -8.43 0.47
N LEU A 231 20.95 -7.15 0.84
CA LEU A 231 19.80 -6.30 0.59
C LEU A 231 20.07 -5.44 -0.65
N ARG A 232 19.25 -5.63 -1.69
CA ARG A 232 19.26 -4.81 -2.91
C ARG A 232 18.26 -3.69 -2.81
N GLU A 233 18.26 -2.83 -3.82
CA GLU A 233 17.29 -1.74 -3.94
C GLU A 233 15.85 -2.21 -3.72
N GLN A 234 15.11 -1.48 -2.89
CA GLN A 234 13.73 -1.76 -2.48
C GLN A 234 13.56 -3.06 -1.66
N GLU A 235 14.64 -3.59 -1.08
CA GLU A 235 14.60 -4.71 -0.13
C GLU A 235 14.94 -4.23 1.29
N GLY A 236 14.46 -4.98 2.27
CA GLY A 236 14.71 -4.67 3.66
C GLY A 236 14.59 -5.88 4.57
N ALA A 237 15.15 -5.75 5.77
CA ALA A 237 15.14 -6.78 6.78
C ALA A 237 14.94 -6.18 8.17
N GLU A 238 14.24 -6.93 9.00
CA GLU A 238 14.02 -6.59 10.40
C GLU A 238 15.12 -7.20 11.28
N VAL A 239 15.53 -6.45 12.30
CA VAL A 239 16.38 -6.91 13.39
C VAL A 239 15.61 -6.79 14.72
N PRO A 240 15.27 -7.91 15.38
CA PRO A 240 14.63 -7.89 16.69
C PRO A 240 15.57 -7.35 17.80
N PRO A 241 15.01 -6.90 18.95
CA PRO A 241 15.82 -6.56 20.12
C PRO A 241 16.66 -7.74 20.60
N GLY A 242 17.86 -7.45 21.11
CA GLY A 242 18.80 -8.43 21.64
C GLY A 242 19.58 -9.21 20.57
N VAL A 243 19.35 -8.93 19.28
CA VAL A 243 20.01 -9.64 18.17
C VAL A 243 21.21 -8.86 17.69
N TRP A 244 22.38 -9.51 17.67
CA TRP A 244 23.60 -8.96 17.11
C TRP A 244 23.44 -8.74 15.61
N HIS A 245 23.85 -7.57 15.15
CA HIS A 245 23.78 -7.22 13.74
C HIS A 245 24.85 -6.20 13.37
N GLN A 246 25.11 -6.10 12.07
CA GLN A 246 26.09 -5.19 11.51
C GLN A 246 25.73 -4.84 10.06
N MET A 247 25.63 -3.55 9.75
CA MET A 247 25.49 -3.09 8.37
C MET A 247 26.86 -2.91 7.71
N LYS A 248 27.03 -3.44 6.49
CA LYS A 248 28.26 -3.26 5.70
C LYS A 248 27.95 -2.86 4.27
N ASN A 249 28.78 -1.99 3.71
CA ASN A 249 28.87 -1.80 2.28
C ASN A 249 30.15 -2.48 1.75
N GLU A 250 30.02 -3.72 1.29
CA GLU A 250 31.15 -4.47 0.72
C GLU A 250 31.47 -4.08 -0.73
N ARG A 251 30.65 -3.23 -1.36
CA ARG A 251 30.85 -2.72 -2.73
C ARG A 251 31.80 -1.52 -2.73
N PHE A 252 32.16 -1.03 -3.92
CA PHE A 252 32.94 0.20 -4.08
C PHE A 252 32.06 1.43 -4.29
N ASP A 253 30.85 1.22 -4.83
CA ASP A 253 29.84 2.26 -4.96
C ASP A 253 29.15 2.51 -3.61
N GLU A 254 28.53 3.68 -3.46
CA GLU A 254 27.77 4.02 -2.26
C GLU A 254 26.42 3.32 -2.19
N VAL A 255 25.90 3.18 -0.96
CA VAL A 255 24.55 2.70 -0.69
C VAL A 255 23.80 3.72 0.16
N GLU A 256 22.52 3.93 -0.15
CA GLU A 256 21.61 4.72 0.67
C GLU A 256 20.47 3.84 1.17
N PHE A 257 20.13 3.97 2.45
CA PHE A 257 19.10 3.16 3.09
C PHE A 257 18.40 3.91 4.23
N LEU A 258 17.26 3.38 4.68
CA LEU A 258 16.59 3.83 5.89
C LEU A 258 16.91 2.89 7.05
N VAL A 259 17.13 3.46 8.22
CA VAL A 259 17.11 2.77 9.52
C VAL A 259 15.89 3.26 10.28
N ILE A 260 14.95 2.36 10.53
CA ILE A 260 13.70 2.65 11.24
C ILE A 260 13.76 1.94 12.58
N SER A 261 13.49 2.65 13.68
CA SER A 261 13.56 2.08 15.03
C SER A 261 12.32 2.39 15.85
N THR A 262 11.85 1.39 16.60
CA THR A 262 10.83 1.58 17.64
C THR A 262 11.11 0.67 18.86
N PRO A 263 11.22 1.23 20.07
CA PRO A 263 11.46 2.66 20.37
C PRO A 263 12.77 3.18 19.74
N PRO A 264 13.09 4.48 19.83
CA PRO A 264 14.39 5.01 19.43
C PRO A 264 15.55 4.38 20.22
N THR A 265 16.74 4.35 19.64
CA THR A 265 17.92 3.60 20.12
C THR A 265 18.79 4.33 21.16
N ARG A 266 18.37 5.51 21.63
CA ARG A 266 19.19 6.37 22.52
C ARG A 266 19.47 5.66 23.86
N GLY A 267 20.74 5.40 24.14
CA GLY A 267 21.18 4.70 25.36
C GLY A 267 20.83 3.21 25.37
N ASP A 268 20.51 2.63 24.21
CA ASP A 268 20.02 1.25 24.08
C ASP A 268 21.02 0.31 23.39
N ARG A 269 22.14 0.85 22.88
CA ARG A 269 23.13 0.15 22.05
C ARG A 269 24.21 -0.52 22.90
N LYS A 270 24.56 -1.76 22.56
CA LYS A 270 25.70 -2.51 23.11
C LYS A 270 26.59 -2.97 21.97
N GLU A 271 27.85 -2.57 22.01
CA GLU A 271 28.83 -2.83 20.95
C GLU A 271 29.76 -3.99 21.33
N GLU A 272 30.32 -4.65 20.32
CA GLU A 272 31.37 -5.67 20.45
C GLU A 272 32.78 -5.05 20.38
#